data_AF-A0A2N1S8Z5-F1
#
_entry.id   AF-A0A2N1S8Z5-F1
#
_cell.length_a   1.000
_cell.length_b   1.000
_cell.length_c   1.000
_cell.angle_alpha   90.00
_cell.angle_beta   90.00
_cell.angle_gamma   90.00
#
_symmetry.space_group_name_H-M   'P 1'
#
loop_
_entity.id
_entity.type
_entity.pdbx_description
1 polymer ?
#
loop_
_entity_poly.entity_id
_entity_poly.type
_entity_poly.pdbx_seq_one_letter_code
_entity_poly.pdbx_strand_id
1 'polypeptide(L)' 'MIALIVGIICIAFAVFACLPGPLAWWQDVLIFLRGSVPVLAAFVGLIAVFIGIADIKDRIEAKKEEAEEAAGEKKE' A
#
# COMPACT_ATOMS: atom_id res chain seq x y z
N MET A 1 1.55 -25.85 -19.36
CA MET A 1 0.50 -25.42 -20.31
C MET A 1 -0.88 -25.31 -19.65
N ILE A 2 -1.29 -26.29 -18.84
CA ILE A 2 -2.59 -26.29 -18.14
C ILE A 2 -2.81 -25.02 -17.28
N ALA A 3 -1.82 -24.56 -16.52
CA ALA A 3 -1.94 -23.35 -15.69
C ALA A 3 -2.22 -22.07 -16.50
N LEU A 4 -1.61 -21.93 -17.69
CA LEU A 4 -1.86 -20.79 -18.58
C LEU A 4 -3.27 -20.84 -19.17
N ILE A 5 -3.74 -22.03 -19.54
CA ILE A 5 -5.10 -22.24 -20.07
C ILE A 5 -6.15 -21.92 -18.99
N VAL A 6 -5.94 -22.42 -17.77
CA VAL A 6 -6.81 -22.13 -16.62
C VAL A 6 -6.82 -20.62 -16.32
N GLY A 7 -5.65 -19.98 -16.32
CA GLY A 7 -5.54 -18.52 -16.13
C GLY A 7 -6.33 -17.74 -17.18
N ILE A 8 -6.21 -18.09 -18.46
CA ILE A 8 -6.93 -17.45 -19.56
C ILE A 8 -8.45 -17.64 -19.42
N ILE A 9 -8.91 -18.84 -19.05
CA ILE A 9 -10.34 -19.13 -18.83
C ILE A 9 -10.89 -18.29 -17.67
N CYS A 10 -10.14 -18.19 -16.56
CA CYS A 10 -10.54 -17.35 -15.43
C CYS A 10 -10.63 -15.86 -15.80
N ILE A 11 -9.67 -15.35 -16.59
CA ILE A 11 -9.71 -13.96 -17.07
C ILE A 11 -10.90 -13.74 -18.00
N ALA A 12 -11.14 -14.65 -18.95
CA ALA A 12 -12.29 -14.55 -19.86
C ALA A 12 -13.62 -14.58 -19.09
N PHE A 13 -13.74 -15.42 -18.07
CA PHE A 13 -14.90 -15.47 -17.19
C PHE A 13 -15.06 -14.18 -16.38
N ALA A 14 -13.98 -13.63 -15.82
CA ALA A 14 -14.02 -12.37 -15.08
C ALA A 14 -14.49 -11.20 -15.97
N VAL A 15 -13.99 -11.14 -17.20
CA VAL A 15 -14.44 -10.13 -18.18
C VAL A 15 -15.90 -10.34 -18.55
N PHE A 16 -16.33 -11.59 -18.79
CA PHE A 16 -17.73 -11.91 -19.13
C PHE A 16 -18.70 -11.62 -17.97
N ALA A 17 -18.30 -11.88 -16.72
CA ALA A 17 -19.08 -11.58 -15.52
C ALA A 17 -19.20 -10.06 -15.26
N CYS A 18 -18.20 -9.28 -15.66
CA CYS A 18 -18.20 -7.82 -15.57
C CYS A 18 -18.96 -7.12 -16.72
N LEU A 19 -19.23 -7.79 -17.85
CA LEU A 19 -20.00 -7.19 -18.94
C LEU A 19 -21.48 -7.04 -18.57
N PRO A 20 -22.17 -5.99 -19.08
CA PRO A 20 -23.61 -5.82 -18.87
C PRO A 20 -24.38 -6.91 -19.61
N GLY A 21 -24.80 -7.92 -18.85
CA GLY A 21 -25.53 -9.11 -19.28
C GLY A 21 -26.27 -9.71 -18.07
N PRO A 22 -26.80 -10.95 -18.16
CA PRO A 22 -27.70 -11.52 -17.14
C PRO A 22 -27.10 -11.65 -15.73
N LEU A 23 -25.78 -11.59 -15.56
CA LEU A 23 -25.13 -11.62 -14.24
C LEU A 23 -24.82 -10.24 -13.64
N ALA A 24 -24.50 -9.22 -14.46
CA ALA A 24 -24.27 -7.82 -14.04
C ALA A 24 -23.39 -7.61 -12.76
N TRP A 25 -22.41 -8.49 -12.51
CA TRP A 25 -21.57 -8.47 -11.30
C TRP A 25 -20.61 -7.27 -11.21
N TRP A 26 -20.62 -6.38 -12.20
CA TRP A 26 -19.86 -5.13 -12.16
C TRP A 26 -20.12 -4.34 -10.87
N GLN A 27 -21.36 -4.29 -10.39
CA GLN A 27 -21.70 -3.60 -9.14
C GLN A 27 -21.14 -4.33 -7.91
N ASP A 28 -21.29 -5.65 -7.83
CA ASP A 28 -20.76 -6.45 -6.71
C ASP A 28 -19.23 -6.40 -6.62
N VAL A 29 -18.54 -6.43 -7.76
CA VAL A 29 -17.07 -6.27 -7.83
C VAL A 29 -16.65 -4.88 -7.36
N LEU A 30 -17.37 -3.83 -7.76
CA LEU A 30 -17.10 -2.47 -7.27
C LEU A 30 -17.37 -2.33 -5.77
N ILE A 31 -18.42 -2.97 -5.24
CA ILE A 31 -18.72 -2.98 -3.81
C ILE A 31 -17.63 -3.71 -3.03
N PHE A 32 -17.17 -4.88 -3.51
CA PHE A 32 -16.08 -5.63 -2.91
C PHE A 32 -14.76 -4.85 -2.93
N LEU A 33 -14.43 -4.24 -4.06
CA LEU A 33 -13.24 -3.41 -4.20
C LEU A 33 -13.32 -2.19 -3.25
N ARG A 34 -14.45 -1.51 -3.22
CA ARG A 34 -14.69 -0.36 -2.33
C ARG A 34 -14.70 -0.75 -0.85
N GLY A 35 -15.08 -1.98 -0.50
CA GLY A 35 -15.01 -2.52 0.85
C GLY A 35 -13.61 -2.96 1.28
N SER A 36 -12.81 -3.49 0.35
CA SER A 36 -11.44 -3.97 0.62
C SER A 36 -10.40 -2.85 0.66
N VAL A 37 -10.56 -1.80 -0.15
CA VAL A 37 -9.68 -0.61 -0.17
C VAL A 37 -9.49 0.02 1.21
N PRO A 38 -10.53 0.36 2.00
CA PRO A 38 -10.35 0.98 3.31
C PRO A 38 -9.69 0.04 4.32
N VAL A 39 -9.92 -1.28 4.24
CA VAL A 39 -9.26 -2.27 5.10
C VAL A 39 -7.76 -2.29 4.80
N LEU A 40 -7.37 -2.43 3.52
CA LEU A 40 -5.97 -2.37 3.11
C LEU A 40 -5.32 -1.03 3.46
N ALA A 41 -6.03 0.08 3.25
CA ALA A 41 -5.54 1.41 3.59
C ALA A 41 -5.31 1.57 5.10
N ALA A 42 -6.17 0.99 5.94
CA ALA A 42 -5.97 0.99 7.40
C ALA A 42 -4.74 0.18 7.80
N PHE A 43 -4.54 -1.01 7.22
CA PHE A 43 -3.35 -1.84 7.48
C PHE A 43 -2.06 -1.14 7.03
N VAL A 44 -2.01 -0.65 5.80
CA VAL A 44 -0.84 0.07 5.27
C VAL A 44 -0.60 1.37 6.02
N GLY A 45 -1.67 2.12 6.34
CA GLY A 45 -1.58 3.36 7.10
C GLY A 45 -1.04 3.15 8.52
N LEU A 46 -1.48 2.09 9.20
CA LEU A 46 -0.97 1.73 10.51
C LEU A 46 0.53 1.41 10.46
N ILE A 47 0.96 0.59 9.49
CA ILE A 47 2.39 0.30 9.26
C ILE A 47 3.17 1.58 8.95
N ALA A 48 2.63 2.47 8.10
CA ALA A 48 3.27 3.72 7.74
C ALA A 48 3.45 4.67 8.93
N VAL A 49 2.52 4.71 9.88
CA VAL A 49 2.65 5.51 11.12
C VAL A 49 3.82 4.99 11.97
N PHE A 50 3.96 3.68 12.13
CA PHE A 50 5.07 3.11 12.91
C PHE A 50 6.43 3.40 12.25
N ILE A 51 6.53 3.24 10.93
CA ILE A 51 7.76 3.55 10.18
C ILE A 51 8.05 5.06 10.26
N GLY A 52 7.04 5.91 10.07
CA GLY A 52 7.20 7.36 10.11
C GLY A 52 7.66 7.89 11.46
N ILE A 53 7.17 7.34 12.58
CA ILE A 53 7.62 7.73 13.92
C ILE A 53 9.09 7.34 14.14
N ALA A 54 9.50 6.16 13.69
CA ALA A 54 10.88 5.72 13.78
C ALA A 54 11.80 6.59 12.92
N ASP A 55 11.42 6.86 11.66
CA ASP A 55 12.16 7.72 10.73
C ASP A 55 12.31 9.15 11.27
N ILE A 56 11.25 9.75 11.82
CA ILE A 56 11.31 11.10 12.39
C ILE A 56 12.25 11.15 13.60
N LYS A 57 12.21 10.15 14.49
CA LYS A 57 13.10 10.09 15.65
C LYS A 57 14.56 9.99 15.23
N ASP A 58 14.87 9.08 14.32
CA ASP A 58 16.21 8.88 13.77
C ASP A 58 16.75 10.18 13.12
N ARG A 59 15.90 10.86 12.36
CA ARG A 59 16.24 12.12 11.69
C ARG A 59 16.46 13.30 12.64
N ILE A 60 15.76 13.34 13.78
CA ILE A 60 15.97 14.35 14.82
C ILE A 60 17.27 14.09 15.56
N GLU A 61 17.57 12.82 15.87
CA GLU A 61 18.77 12.41 16.57
C GLU A 61 20.03 12.68 15.72
N ALA A 62 20.00 12.30 14.44
CA ALA A 62 21.05 12.63 13.48
C ALA A 62 21.30 14.15 13.37
N LYS A 63 20.22 14.96 13.30
CA LYS A 63 20.35 16.42 13.27
C LYS A 63 20.94 17.01 14.54
N LYS A 64 20.72 16.36 15.69
CA LYS A 64 21.26 16.80 16.97
C LYS A 64 22.74 16.47 17.07
N GLU A 65 23.15 15.28 16.61
CA GLU A 65 24.56 14.87 16.52
C GLU A 65 25.35 15.79 15.58
N GLU A 66 24.82 16.07 14.38
CA GLU A 66 25.43 17.04 13.44
C GLU A 66 25.57 18.44 14.05
N ALA A 67 24.63 18.86 14.89
CA ALA A 67 24.68 20.16 15.55
C ALA A 67 25.67 20.19 16.73
N GLU A 68 25.85 19.09 17.45
CA GLU A 68 26.84 18.95 18.52
C GLU A 68 28.27 18.89 17.97
N GLU A 69 28.51 18.17 16.87
CA GLU A 69 29.81 18.17 16.19
C GLU A 69 30.17 19.56 15.65
N ALA A 70 29.24 20.26 15.00
CA ALA A 70 29.47 21.61 14.49
C ALA A 70 29.69 22.66 15.60
N ALA A 71 29.16 22.43 16.81
CA ALA A 71 29.38 23.29 17.98
C ALA A 71 30.69 22.97 18.72
N GLY A 72 31.15 21.72 18.67
CA GLY A 72 32.44 21.28 19.20
C GLY A 72 33.62 21.80 18.38
N GLU A 73 33.52 21.74 17.05
CA GLU A 73 34.57 22.19 16.13
C GLU A 73 34.78 23.72 16.13
N LYS A 74 33.79 24.50 16.60
CA LYS A 74 33.92 25.97 16.77
C LYS A 74 34.54 26.40 18.11
N LYS A 75 34.78 25.48 19.04
CA LYS A 75 35.33 25.78 20.37
C LYS A 75 36.80 25.37 20.54
N GLU A 76 37.39 24.73 19.55
CA GLU A 76 38.85 24.48 19.44
C GLU A 76 39.48 25.49 18.46
#